data_AF-A0A382ZVU5-F1
#
_entry.id   AF-A0A382ZVU5-F1
#
_cell.length_a   1.000
_cell.length_b   1.000
_cell.length_c   1.000
_cell.angle_alpha   90.00
_cell.angle_beta   90.00
_cell.angle_gamma   90.00
#
_symmetry.space_group_name_H-M   'P 1'
#
loop_
_entity.id
_entity.type
_entity.pdbx_description
1 polymer ?
#
loop_
_entity_poly.entity_id
_entity_poly.type
_entity_poly.pdbx_seq_one_letter_code
_entity_poly.pdbx_strand_id
1 'polypeptide(L)'
;NDLVASGEVKAPIVIGRDHLDCGSVASPYRETESMQDGSDAIADWPILNAMINAVNGATWVSVHHGGGVGMGYSIHAGMVVVADGTPEAERRLERVLTSDPAMGVIRHADAGYELAKDVAKERGVKVL
;
A
#
# COMPACT_ATOMS: atom_id res chain seq x y z
N ASN A 1 2.48 8.19 16.58
CA ASN A 1 3.86 8.63 16.87
C ASN A 1 3.90 9.36 18.20
N ASP A 2 2.99 10.30 18.41
CA ASP A 2 2.92 11.17 19.59
C ASP A 2 2.82 10.43 20.92
N LEU A 3 2.08 9.32 20.97
CA LEU A 3 2.00 8.49 22.18
C LEU A 3 3.33 7.85 22.56
N VAL A 4 4.17 7.53 21.57
CA VAL A 4 5.55 7.04 21.82
C VAL A 4 6.43 8.22 22.26
N ALA A 5 6.30 9.37 21.61
CA ALA A 5 7.07 10.58 21.96
C ALA A 5 6.77 11.11 23.37
N SER A 6 5.50 11.04 23.80
CA SER A 6 5.04 11.46 25.13
C SER A 6 5.29 10.42 26.22
N GLY A 7 5.66 9.19 25.85
CA GLY A 7 5.89 8.09 26.79
C GLY A 7 4.62 7.41 27.32
N GLU A 8 3.43 7.77 26.83
CA GLU A 8 2.18 7.04 27.15
C GLU A 8 2.26 5.59 26.64
N VAL A 9 2.90 5.39 25.49
CA VAL A 9 3.31 4.07 25.00
C VAL A 9 4.79 3.86 25.30
N LYS A 10 5.11 2.74 25.97
CA LYS A 10 6.44 2.48 26.57
C LYS A 10 7.56 2.20 25.56
N ALA A 11 7.23 1.93 24.30
CA ALA A 11 8.19 1.51 23.27
C ALA A 11 7.70 1.89 21.86
N PRO A 12 8.59 1.94 20.86
CA PRO A 12 8.21 2.14 19.46
C PRO A 12 7.15 1.14 18.98
N ILE A 13 6.29 1.60 18.08
CA ILE A 13 5.23 0.80 17.47
C ILE A 13 5.54 0.54 16.01
N VAL A 14 5.44 -0.72 15.62
CA VAL A 14 5.55 -1.16 14.22
C VAL A 14 4.17 -1.09 13.59
N ILE A 15 4.04 -0.40 12.45
CA ILE A 15 2.80 -0.31 11.68
C ILE A 15 3.03 -0.95 10.32
N GLY A 16 2.24 -1.97 10.01
CA GLY A 16 2.30 -2.68 8.73
C GLY A 16 0.95 -3.29 8.39
N ARG A 17 0.96 -4.16 7.39
CA ARG A 17 -0.21 -4.88 6.89
C ARG A 17 0.21 -6.20 6.25
N ASP A 18 -0.76 -7.04 5.94
CA ASP A 18 -0.54 -8.14 4.99
C ASP A 18 -0.24 -7.57 3.58
N HIS A 19 0.28 -8.42 2.69
CA HIS A 19 0.47 -8.10 1.29
C HIS A 19 -0.86 -8.07 0.51
N LEU A 20 -1.93 -8.66 1.07
CA LEU A 20 -3.31 -8.51 0.60
C LEU A 20 -3.83 -7.12 1.03
N ASP A 21 -3.73 -6.14 0.14
CA ASP A 21 -4.30 -4.81 0.33
C ASP A 21 -4.60 -4.15 -1.04
N CYS A 22 -5.40 -3.09 -1.00
CA CYS A 22 -6.03 -2.42 -2.14
C CYS A 22 -5.08 -2.03 -3.29
N GLY A 23 -3.79 -1.77 -3.02
CA GLY A 23 -2.80 -1.34 -4.02
C GLY A 23 -1.59 -2.26 -4.15
N SER A 24 -1.55 -3.38 -3.42
CA SER A 24 -0.29 -4.08 -3.16
C SER A 24 -0.22 -5.51 -3.69
N VAL A 25 -1.20 -5.95 -4.47
CA VAL A 25 -1.23 -7.32 -5.01
C VAL A 25 -1.84 -7.36 -6.40
N ALA A 26 -1.25 -8.19 -7.26
CA ALA A 26 -1.85 -8.72 -8.47
C ALA A 26 -2.00 -10.23 -8.30
N SER A 27 -3.24 -10.73 -8.30
CA SER A 27 -3.57 -12.15 -8.17
C SER A 27 -4.91 -12.44 -8.89
N PRO A 28 -4.86 -12.89 -10.16
CA PRO A 28 -6.05 -13.08 -11.00
C PRO A 28 -7.06 -14.13 -10.52
N TYR A 29 -6.68 -14.93 -9.52
CA TYR A 29 -7.52 -16.00 -8.95
C TYR A 29 -7.93 -15.67 -7.51
N ARG A 30 -7.76 -14.41 -7.09
CA ARG A 30 -8.08 -13.93 -5.74
C ARG A 30 -8.33 -12.42 -5.74
N GLU A 31 -7.38 -11.58 -5.36
CA GLU A 31 -7.61 -10.14 -5.11
C GLU A 31 -7.91 -9.31 -6.35
N THR A 32 -7.41 -9.73 -7.52
CA THR A 32 -7.61 -9.02 -8.78
C THR A 32 -8.39 -9.87 -9.77
N GLU A 33 -9.13 -10.86 -9.28
CA GLU A 33 -10.05 -11.65 -10.10
C GLU A 33 -11.21 -10.78 -10.59
N SER A 34 -11.47 -10.84 -11.90
CA SER A 34 -12.58 -10.16 -12.57
C SER A 34 -12.59 -8.65 -12.34
N MET A 35 -11.44 -7.99 -12.56
CA MET A 35 -11.39 -6.53 -12.57
C MET A 35 -12.33 -5.99 -13.67
N GLN A 36 -13.01 -4.87 -13.40
CA GLN A 36 -14.03 -4.30 -14.30
C GLN A 36 -13.53 -4.07 -15.74
N ASP A 37 -12.25 -3.76 -15.91
CA ASP A 37 -11.59 -3.50 -17.18
C ASP A 37 -10.78 -4.71 -17.72
N GLY A 38 -10.79 -5.85 -17.02
CA GLY A 38 -10.02 -7.04 -17.35
C GLY A 38 -8.53 -6.95 -17.05
N SER A 39 -8.10 -5.99 -16.23
CA SER A 39 -6.69 -5.78 -15.84
C SER A 39 -6.13 -6.79 -14.82
N ASP A 40 -6.80 -7.92 -14.63
CA ASP A 40 -6.56 -8.91 -13.56
C ASP A 40 -5.07 -9.27 -13.37
N ALA A 41 -4.35 -9.49 -14.47
CA ALA A 41 -2.97 -9.97 -14.49
C ALA A 41 -1.89 -8.86 -14.51
N ILE A 42 -2.28 -7.58 -14.47
CA ILE A 42 -1.31 -6.47 -14.48
C ILE A 42 -0.59 -6.40 -13.12
N ALA A 43 0.68 -6.79 -13.14
CA ALA A 43 1.54 -6.85 -11.95
C ALA A 43 2.39 -5.57 -11.72
N ASP A 44 2.18 -4.51 -12.51
CA ASP A 44 2.92 -3.26 -12.33
C ASP A 44 2.59 -2.58 -10.99
N TRP A 45 1.32 -2.62 -10.58
CA TRP A 45 0.82 -1.99 -9.36
C TRP A 45 1.53 -2.43 -8.07
N PRO A 46 1.68 -3.73 -7.74
CA PRO A 46 2.43 -4.15 -6.56
C PRO A 46 3.92 -3.75 -6.62
N ILE A 47 4.54 -3.69 -7.81
CA ILE A 47 5.92 -3.23 -7.97
C ILE A 47 6.02 -1.73 -7.69
N LEU A 48 5.10 -0.93 -8.22
CA LEU A 48 5.01 0.51 -7.93
C LEU A 48 4.70 0.77 -6.45
N ASN A 49 3.85 -0.04 -5.82
CA ASN A 49 3.58 0.03 -4.38
C ASN A 49 4.86 -0.17 -3.56
N ALA A 50 5.68 -1.17 -3.89
CA ALA A 50 6.96 -1.37 -3.23
C ALA A 50 7.90 -0.16 -3.44
N MET A 51 8.03 0.31 -4.68
CA MET A 51 8.91 1.44 -5.01
C MET A 51 8.52 2.73 -4.28
N ILE A 52 7.23 3.09 -4.28
CA ILE A 52 6.78 4.33 -3.62
C ILE A 52 6.98 4.27 -2.11
N ASN A 53 6.72 3.12 -1.48
CA ASN A 53 6.95 2.93 -0.06
C ASN A 53 8.43 2.98 0.31
N ALA A 54 9.31 2.42 -0.53
CA ALA A 54 10.76 2.48 -0.32
C ALA A 54 11.26 3.92 -0.39
N VAL A 55 10.81 4.72 -1.38
CA VAL A 55 11.21 6.13 -1.54
C VAL A 55 10.62 7.01 -0.43
N ASN A 56 9.40 6.74 0.04
CA ASN A 56 8.74 7.54 1.07
C ASN A 56 9.29 7.30 2.49
N GLY A 57 10.05 6.22 2.67
CA GLY A 57 10.80 5.95 3.90
C GLY A 57 10.12 4.95 4.82
N ALA A 58 9.43 3.94 4.27
CA ALA A 58 9.08 2.75 5.03
C ALA A 58 10.35 2.14 5.65
N THR A 59 10.23 1.58 6.85
CA THR A 59 11.37 0.98 7.56
C THR A 59 11.86 -0.29 6.86
N TRP A 60 10.93 -1.10 6.34
CA TRP A 60 11.26 -2.14 5.37
C TRP A 60 10.14 -2.35 4.37
N VAL A 61 10.54 -2.82 3.19
CA VAL A 61 9.68 -3.12 2.05
C VAL A 61 10.05 -4.48 1.53
N SER A 62 9.05 -5.25 1.11
CA SER A 62 9.21 -6.59 0.54
C SER A 62 8.45 -6.72 -0.78
N VAL A 63 9.00 -7.48 -1.72
CA VAL A 63 8.33 -7.90 -2.94
C VAL A 63 8.39 -9.41 -2.98
N HIS A 64 7.23 -10.06 -3.02
CA HIS A 64 7.11 -11.51 -2.97
C HIS A 64 6.30 -12.03 -4.16
N HIS A 65 6.49 -13.32 -4.41
CA HIS A 65 5.83 -14.07 -5.46
C HIS A 65 5.07 -15.26 -4.87
N GLY A 66 3.85 -15.50 -5.35
CA GLY A 66 3.06 -16.71 -5.12
C GLY A 66 2.49 -16.87 -3.72
N GLY A 67 2.47 -15.82 -2.90
CA GLY A 67 1.78 -15.82 -1.62
C GLY A 67 0.29 -16.07 -1.81
N GLY A 68 -0.27 -16.93 -0.95
CA GLY A 68 -1.69 -17.29 -0.97
C GLY A 68 -2.06 -18.34 -2.03
N VAL A 69 -1.80 -18.04 -3.31
CA VAL A 69 -2.27 -18.81 -4.47
C VAL A 69 -1.21 -19.69 -5.12
N GLY A 70 0.03 -19.66 -4.64
CA GLY A 70 1.13 -20.52 -5.11
C GLY A 70 1.93 -19.92 -6.27
N MET A 71 3.01 -20.63 -6.63
CA MET A 71 3.95 -20.20 -7.67
C MET A 71 3.25 -19.95 -9.00
N GLY A 72 3.61 -18.85 -9.66
CA GLY A 72 3.05 -18.40 -10.93
C GLY A 72 1.81 -17.50 -10.83
N TYR A 73 1.17 -17.41 -9.66
CA TYR A 73 -0.21 -16.89 -9.59
C TYR A 73 -0.38 -15.54 -8.87
N SER A 74 0.66 -15.01 -8.23
CA SER A 74 0.61 -13.68 -7.63
C SER A 74 1.95 -12.98 -7.56
N ILE A 75 1.90 -11.65 -7.64
CA ILE A 75 3.00 -10.73 -7.32
C ILE A 75 2.45 -9.71 -6.33
N HIS A 76 3.13 -9.49 -5.21
CA HIS A 76 2.61 -8.64 -4.15
C HIS A 76 3.69 -8.00 -3.28
N ALA A 77 3.38 -6.86 -2.71
CA ALA A 77 4.29 -6.04 -1.92
C ALA A 77 3.80 -5.84 -0.48
N GLY A 78 4.77 -5.83 0.43
CA GLY A 78 4.58 -5.52 1.84
C GLY A 78 5.34 -4.27 2.20
N MET A 79 4.79 -3.49 3.13
CA MET A 79 5.49 -2.35 3.71
C MET A 79 5.27 -2.34 5.22
N VAL A 80 6.29 -1.87 5.92
CA VAL A 80 6.20 -1.62 7.35
C VAL A 80 6.98 -0.35 7.69
N VAL A 81 6.41 0.47 8.57
CA VAL A 81 7.00 1.72 9.06
C VAL A 81 6.94 1.78 10.58
N VAL A 82 8.04 2.20 11.20
CA VAL A 82 8.16 2.31 12.66
C VAL A 82 7.81 3.71 13.12
N ALA A 83 6.91 3.81 14.09
CA ALA A 83 6.64 5.00 14.88
C ALA A 83 7.48 4.95 16.16
N ASP A 84 8.65 5.59 16.14
CA ASP A 84 9.60 5.63 17.26
C ASP A 84 9.54 6.91 18.11
N GLY A 85 8.59 7.80 17.83
CA GLY A 85 8.40 9.06 18.53
C GLY A 85 9.27 10.21 18.00
N THR A 86 10.11 9.98 16.99
CA THR A 86 10.95 11.04 16.40
C THR A 86 10.17 11.89 15.36
N PRO A 87 10.51 13.18 15.18
CA PRO A 87 9.98 14.01 14.09
C PRO A 87 10.33 13.44 12.70
N GLU A 88 11.45 12.73 12.57
CA GLU A 88 11.84 12.03 11.35
C GLU A 88 10.87 10.90 11.01
N ALA A 89 10.48 10.10 11.99
CA ALA A 89 9.47 9.05 11.81
C ALA A 89 8.11 9.65 11.48
N GLU A 90 7.72 10.78 12.08
CA GLU A 90 6.46 11.46 11.77
C GLU A 90 6.35 11.81 10.28
N ARG A 91 7.38 12.42 9.70
CA ARG A 91 7.42 12.74 8.26
C ARG A 91 7.38 11.49 7.38
N ARG A 92 8.00 10.39 7.80
CA ARG A 92 7.96 9.11 7.06
C ARG A 92 6.57 8.49 7.13
N LEU A 93 5.96 8.46 8.32
CA LEU A 93 4.61 7.95 8.57
C LEU A 93 3.60 8.70 7.70
N GLU A 94 3.64 10.03 7.69
CA GLU A 94 2.73 10.84 6.87
C GLU A 94 2.81 10.44 5.39
N ARG A 95 4.03 10.35 4.84
CA ARG A 95 4.22 9.99 3.41
C ARG A 95 3.81 8.56 3.11
N VAL A 96 4.29 7.59 3.90
CA VAL A 96 4.05 6.15 3.68
C VAL A 96 2.58 5.81 3.85
N LEU A 97 1.96 6.25 4.96
CA LEU A 97 0.55 5.98 5.24
C LEU A 97 -0.42 6.79 4.37
N THR A 98 0.09 7.76 3.60
CA THR A 98 -0.67 8.40 2.50
C THR A 98 -0.50 7.63 1.20
N SER A 99 0.74 7.36 0.78
CA SER A 99 1.01 6.79 -0.54
C SER A 99 0.60 5.33 -0.69
N ASP A 100 0.75 4.55 0.37
CA ASP A 100 0.46 3.11 0.34
C ASP A 100 -1.02 2.83 0.02
N PRO A 101 -2.01 3.36 0.77
CA PRO A 101 -3.41 3.21 0.41
C PRO A 101 -3.80 4.03 -0.83
N ALA A 102 -3.16 5.17 -1.09
CA ALA A 102 -3.43 5.95 -2.30
C ALA A 102 -3.13 5.15 -3.58
N MET A 103 -2.12 4.26 -3.57
CA MET A 103 -1.87 3.34 -4.68
C MET A 103 -3.10 2.49 -5.01
N GLY A 104 -3.81 2.01 -3.98
CA GLY A 104 -5.03 1.23 -4.19
C GLY A 104 -6.19 2.05 -4.75
N VAL A 105 -6.34 3.30 -4.31
CA VAL A 105 -7.31 4.23 -4.89
C VAL A 105 -7.00 4.50 -6.36
N ILE A 106 -5.74 4.79 -6.68
CA ILE A 106 -5.29 5.07 -8.06
C ILE A 106 -5.54 3.84 -8.94
N ARG A 107 -5.10 2.65 -8.51
CA ARG A 107 -5.27 1.39 -9.24
C ARG A 107 -6.73 1.11 -9.59
N HIS A 108 -7.64 1.26 -8.63
CA HIS A 108 -9.05 0.97 -8.85
C HIS A 108 -9.75 2.10 -9.63
N ALA A 109 -9.32 3.35 -9.49
CA ALA A 109 -9.83 4.44 -10.31
C ALA A 109 -9.44 4.23 -11.79
N ASP A 110 -8.20 3.80 -12.06
CA ASP A 110 -7.69 3.45 -13.39
C ASP A 110 -8.51 2.30 -14.02
N ALA A 111 -8.80 1.26 -13.25
CA ALA A 111 -9.67 0.15 -13.68
C ALA A 111 -11.16 0.53 -13.85
N GLY A 112 -11.54 1.79 -13.59
CA GLY A 112 -12.87 2.30 -13.88
C GLY A 112 -13.90 2.20 -12.75
N TYR A 113 -13.50 1.89 -11.52
CA TYR A 113 -14.42 1.83 -10.38
C TYR A 113 -14.81 3.25 -9.90
N GLU A 114 -16.10 3.60 -9.98
CA GLU A 114 -16.60 4.94 -9.63
C GLU A 114 -16.34 5.33 -8.17
N LEU A 115 -16.48 4.38 -7.23
CA LEU A 115 -16.16 4.64 -5.82
C LEU A 115 -14.70 5.06 -5.63
N ALA A 116 -13.76 4.45 -6.37
CA ALA A 116 -12.36 4.83 -6.28
C ALA A 116 -12.09 6.22 -6.85
N LYS A 117 -12.79 6.60 -7.93
CA LYS A 117 -12.73 7.95 -8.50
C LYS A 117 -13.31 8.99 -7.53
N ASP A 118 -14.41 8.68 -6.87
CA ASP A 118 -15.02 9.54 -5.85
C ASP A 118 -14.08 9.74 -4.65
N VAL A 119 -13.49 8.66 -4.14
CA VAL A 119 -12.49 8.72 -3.06
C VAL A 119 -11.26 9.53 -3.49
N ALA A 120 -10.79 9.36 -4.73
CA ALA A 120 -9.67 10.13 -5.24
C ALA A 120 -9.97 11.64 -5.23
N LYS A 121 -11.17 12.03 -5.65
CA LYS A 121 -11.64 13.42 -5.61
C LYS A 121 -11.80 13.94 -4.18
N GLU A 122 -12.42 13.17 -3.29
CA GLU A 122 -12.63 13.56 -1.88
C GLU A 122 -11.30 13.78 -1.15
N ARG A 123 -10.32 12.91 -1.40
CA ARG A 123 -9.03 12.91 -0.70
C ARG A 123 -7.92 13.65 -1.42
N GLY A 124 -8.21 14.25 -2.58
CA GLY A 124 -7.23 14.99 -3.38
C GLY A 124 -6.12 14.11 -3.98
N VAL A 125 -6.40 12.83 -4.20
CA VAL A 125 -5.49 11.90 -4.89
C VAL A 125 -5.54 12.22 -6.39
N LYS A 126 -4.36 12.46 -6.98
CA LYS A 126 -4.26 12.79 -8.41
C LYS A 126 -4.29 11.51 -9.24
N VAL A 127 -5.33 11.37 -10.06
CA VAL A 127 -5.47 10.34 -11.09
C VAL A 127 -5.50 11.08 -12.43
N LEU A 128 -4.68 10.66 -13.40
CA LEU A 128 -4.53 11.31 -14.70
C LEU A 128 -5.66 10.92 -15.67
#